data_AF-A0A2J0JHN4-F1
#
_entry.id   AF-A0A2J0JHN4-F1
#
_cell.length_a   1.000
_cell.length_b   1.000
_cell.length_c   1.000
_cell.angle_alpha   90.00
_cell.angle_beta   90.00
_cell.angle_gamma   90.00
#
_symmetry.space_group_name_H-M   'P 1'
#
loop_
_entity.id
_entity.type
_entity.pdbx_description
1 polymer ?
#
loop_
_entity_poly.entity_id
_entity_poly.type
_entity_poly.pdbx_seq_one_letter_code
_entity_poly.pdbx_strand_id
1 'polypeptide(L)'
;MYLPFIFFFLSLSGIIVMIGRELILIKNGQAIAVEHSHPFVADIQKIKHLIFKNSKKFGYAILFVTLKFFIKSSNFIKTKSIILIEKIKNKIKKKNNILNNETIEKKEVSGYLKVISEYRQKIKKIKHIIKEEEGIE
;
A
#
# COMPACT_ATOMS: atom_id res chain seq x y z
N MET A 1 -2.45 -7.00 -9.32
CA MET A 1 -2.56 -6.21 -10.56
C MET A 1 -2.13 -4.75 -10.39
N TYR A 2 -2.35 -4.09 -9.25
CA TYR A 2 -1.91 -2.69 -9.02
C TYR A 2 -0.50 -2.53 -8.44
N LEU A 3 0.10 -3.63 -8.01
CA LEU A 3 1.46 -3.71 -7.43
C LEU A 3 2.55 -3.04 -8.30
N PRO A 4 2.62 -3.23 -9.64
CA PRO A 4 3.60 -2.53 -10.47
C PRO A 4 3.37 -1.01 -10.52
N PHE A 5 2.11 -0.55 -10.50
CA PHE A 5 1.81 0.88 -10.47
C PHE A 5 2.25 1.52 -9.15
N ILE A 6 2.09 0.83 -8.03
CA ILE A 6 2.53 1.33 -6.71
C ILE A 6 4.05 1.52 -6.72
N PHE A 7 4.83 0.55 -7.21
CA PHE A 7 6.28 0.68 -7.32
C PHE A 7 6.70 1.79 -8.30
N PHE A 8 5.98 1.94 -9.41
CA PHE A 8 6.23 3.03 -10.37
C PHE A 8 6.06 4.40 -9.72
N PHE A 9 4.95 4.64 -9.01
CA PHE A 9 4.73 5.92 -8.32
C PHE A 9 5.71 6.16 -7.18
N LEU A 10 6.10 5.10 -6.46
CA LEU A 10 7.09 5.20 -5.39
C LEU A 10 8.46 5.61 -5.96
N SER A 11 8.90 4.95 -7.04
CA SER A 11 10.13 5.30 -7.77
C SER A 11 10.09 6.72 -8.31
N LEU A 12 8.97 7.11 -8.94
CA LEU A 12 8.78 8.46 -9.48
C LEU A 12 8.87 9.53 -8.40
N SER A 13 8.29 9.28 -7.22
CA SER A 13 8.37 10.19 -6.08
C SER A 13 9.82 10.39 -5.60
N GLY A 14 10.62 9.32 -5.57
CA GLY A 14 12.03 9.38 -5.21
C GLY A 14 12.84 10.24 -6.19
N ILE A 15 12.59 10.09 -7.49
CA ILE A 15 13.23 10.90 -8.54
C ILE A 15 12.87 12.38 -8.40
N ILE A 16 11.59 12.70 -8.16
CA ILE A 16 11.12 14.07 -7.94
C ILE A 16 11.81 14.69 -6.71
N VAL A 17 11.92 13.95 -5.60
CA VAL A 17 12.59 14.42 -4.38
C VAL A 17 14.09 14.65 -4.62
N MET A 18 14.75 13.77 -5.37
CA MET A 18 16.17 13.90 -5.69
C MET A 18 16.44 15.17 -6.51
N ILE A 19 15.67 15.38 -7.58
CA ILE A 19 15.76 16.56 -8.45
C ILE A 19 15.39 17.85 -7.68
N GLY A 20 14.34 17.79 -6.86
CA GLY A 20 13.92 18.93 -6.04
C GLY A 20 15.00 19.38 -5.06
N ARG A 21 15.68 18.42 -4.40
CA ARG A 21 16.82 18.72 -3.51
C ARG A 21 17.98 19.36 -4.26
N GLU A 22 18.34 18.83 -5.41
CA GLU A 22 19.42 19.37 -6.25
C GLU A 22 19.12 20.81 -6.70
N LEU A 23 17.88 21.07 -7.14
CA LEU A 23 17.44 22.42 -7.50
C LEU A 23 17.48 23.41 -6.33
N ILE A 24 17.16 22.97 -5.11
CA ILE A 24 17.23 23.81 -3.90
C ILE A 24 18.69 24.14 -3.56
N LEU A 25 19.61 23.16 -3.67
CA LEU A 25 21.04 23.38 -3.42
C LEU A 25 21.67 24.37 -4.43
N ILE A 26 21.26 24.28 -5.69
CA ILE A 26 21.66 25.24 -6.75
C ILE A 26 21.07 26.63 -6.46
N LYS A 27 19.79 26.72 -6.08
CA LYS A 27 19.13 28.00 -5.76
C LYS A 27 19.77 28.70 -4.56
N ASN A 28 20.21 27.93 -3.56
CA ASN A 28 20.84 28.45 -2.35
C ASN A 28 22.34 28.78 -2.54
N GLY A 29 22.87 28.66 -3.76
CA GLY A 29 24.27 28.98 -4.09
C GLY A 29 25.29 28.02 -3.48
N GLN A 30 24.84 26.88 -2.94
CA GLN A 30 25.67 25.90 -2.26
C GLN A 30 26.32 24.89 -3.24
N ALA A 31 25.83 24.85 -4.48
CA ALA A 31 26.37 24.05 -5.56
C ALA A 31 26.71 24.95 -6.77
N ILE A 32 27.96 24.86 -7.23
CA ILE A 32 28.39 25.49 -8.49
C ILE A 32 27.79 24.65 -9.61
N ALA A 33 26.93 25.25 -10.43
CA ALA A 33 26.43 24.62 -11.64
C ALA A 33 27.61 24.44 -12.60
N VAL A 34 28.27 23.29 -12.56
CA VAL A 34 29.34 23.00 -13.52
C VAL A 34 28.66 22.76 -14.86
N GLU A 35 28.75 23.78 -15.71
CA GLU A 35 28.22 23.82 -17.07
C GLU A 35 28.99 22.82 -17.94
N HIS A 36 28.64 21.54 -17.84
CA HIS A 36 29.22 20.51 -18.70
C HIS A 36 28.55 20.60 -20.07
N SER A 37 29.25 21.19 -21.04
CA SER A 37 28.84 21.19 -22.45
C SER A 37 29.04 19.79 -23.04
N HIS A 38 28.15 18.85 -22.71
CA HIS A 38 28.18 17.52 -23.30
C HIS A 38 27.22 17.49 -24.50
N PRO A 39 27.63 17.02 -25.70
CA PRO A 39 26.77 16.95 -26.89
C PRO A 39 25.50 16.08 -26.75
N PHE A 40 25.41 15.25 -25.69
CA PHE A 40 24.23 14.44 -25.37
C PHE A 40 23.35 15.02 -24.25
N VAL A 41 23.77 16.13 -23.63
CA VAL A 41 22.96 16.85 -22.66
C VAL A 41 22.08 17.82 -23.43
N ALA A 42 20.78 17.55 -23.46
CA ALA A 42 19.81 18.47 -24.02
C ALA A 42 20.04 19.85 -23.38
N ASP A 43 20.13 20.89 -24.20
CA ASP A 43 20.49 22.24 -23.78
C ASP A 43 19.42 22.81 -22.82
N ILE A 44 19.57 22.49 -21.53
CA ILE A 44 18.61 22.79 -20.46
C ILE A 44 18.39 24.31 -20.39
N GLN A 45 19.38 25.10 -20.79
CA GLN A 45 19.28 26.55 -20.86
C GLN A 45 18.27 27.01 -21.92
N LYS A 46 18.26 26.40 -23.11
CA LYS A 46 17.25 26.69 -24.14
C LYS A 46 15.86 26.31 -23.65
N ILE A 47 15.72 25.16 -22.99
CA ILE A 47 14.45 24.71 -22.41
C ILE A 47 13.98 25.66 -21.30
N LYS A 48 14.88 26.09 -20.40
CA LYS A 48 14.62 27.07 -19.34
C LYS A 48 14.13 28.39 -19.91
N HIS A 49 14.78 28.89 -20.96
CA HIS A 49 14.37 30.14 -21.62
C HIS A 49 13.00 30.01 -22.28
N LEU A 50 12.72 28.88 -22.92
CA LEU A 50 11.42 28.59 -23.56
C LEU A 50 10.28 28.49 -22.52
N ILE A 51 10.54 27.81 -21.40
CA ILE A 51 9.63 27.71 -20.27
C ILE A 51 9.41 29.09 -19.65
N PHE A 52 10.45 29.89 -19.42
CA PHE A 52 10.33 31.21 -18.80
C PHE A 52 9.51 32.17 -19.67
N LYS A 53 9.77 32.19 -21.00
CA LYS A 53 9.04 33.01 -21.98
C LYS A 53 7.55 32.68 -22.06
N ASN A 54 7.20 31.40 -21.95
CA ASN A 54 5.82 30.92 -22.04
C ASN A 54 5.18 30.57 -20.68
N SER A 55 5.87 30.83 -19.57
CA SER A 55 5.48 30.41 -18.21
C SER A 55 4.08 30.87 -17.83
N LYS A 56 3.73 32.12 -18.16
CA LYS A 56 2.39 32.67 -17.91
C LYS A 56 1.30 31.90 -18.66
N LYS A 57 1.51 31.59 -19.95
CA LYS A 57 0.54 30.82 -20.76
C LYS A 57 0.40 29.38 -20.26
N PHE A 58 1.50 28.73 -19.92
CA PHE A 58 1.48 27.39 -19.35
C PHE A 58 0.85 27.37 -17.97
N GLY A 59 1.04 28.40 -17.14
CA GLY A 59 0.41 28.53 -15.84
C GLY A 59 -1.13 28.48 -15.92
N TYR A 60 -1.73 29.30 -16.80
CA TYR A 60 -3.18 29.28 -17.01
C TYR A 60 -3.67 27.97 -17.64
N ALA A 61 -2.92 27.40 -18.59
CA ALA A 61 -3.28 26.12 -19.20
C ALA A 61 -3.24 24.97 -18.19
N ILE A 62 -2.20 24.90 -17.36
CA ILE A 62 -2.06 23.91 -16.28
C ILE A 62 -3.21 24.09 -15.29
N LEU A 63 -3.50 25.32 -14.85
CA LEU A 63 -4.60 25.60 -13.93
C LEU A 63 -5.96 25.15 -14.50
N PHE A 64 -6.20 25.44 -15.78
CA PHE A 64 -7.45 25.03 -16.44
C PHE A 64 -7.54 23.51 -16.57
N VAL A 65 -6.45 22.84 -16.93
CA VAL A 65 -6.37 21.38 -17.04
C VAL A 65 -6.58 20.72 -15.68
N THR A 66 -5.94 21.22 -14.61
CA THR A 66 -6.11 20.67 -13.26
C THR A 66 -7.52 20.88 -12.76
N LEU A 67 -8.12 22.04 -12.98
CA LEU A 67 -9.51 22.32 -12.61
C LEU A 67 -10.50 21.42 -13.37
N LYS A 68 -10.34 21.30 -14.69
CA LYS A 68 -11.16 20.42 -15.52
C LYS A 68 -11.01 18.95 -15.12
N PHE A 69 -9.78 18.52 -14.83
CA PHE A 69 -9.49 17.17 -14.34
C PHE A 69 -10.12 16.92 -12.98
N PHE A 70 -10.07 17.89 -12.06
CA PHE A 70 -10.69 17.80 -10.74
C PHE A 70 -12.21 17.65 -10.84
N ILE A 71 -12.88 18.49 -11.64
CA ILE A 71 -14.33 18.43 -11.85
C ILE A 71 -14.74 17.08 -12.47
N LYS A 72 -14.04 16.66 -13.53
CA LYS A 72 -14.33 15.37 -14.21
C LYS A 72 -14.07 14.18 -13.28
N SER A 73 -12.99 14.22 -12.51
CA SER A 73 -12.64 13.16 -11.56
C SER A 73 -13.63 13.10 -10.41
N SER A 74 -14.09 14.24 -9.88
CA SER A 74 -15.09 14.28 -8.81
C SER A 74 -16.40 13.60 -9.23
N ASN A 75 -16.90 13.89 -10.43
CA ASN A 75 -18.09 13.24 -10.97
C ASN A 75 -17.89 11.73 -11.24
N PHE A 76 -16.70 11.35 -11.72
CA PHE A 76 -16.35 9.96 -11.96
C PHE A 76 -16.19 9.16 -10.65
N ILE A 77 -15.62 9.78 -9.62
CA ILE A 77 -15.46 9.19 -8.29
C ILE A 77 -16.85 8.97 -7.70
N LYS A 78 -17.75 9.95 -7.68
CA LYS A 78 -19.10 9.77 -7.10
C LYS A 78 -19.87 8.60 -7.73
N THR A 79 -19.80 8.45 -9.05
CA THR A 79 -20.55 7.40 -9.76
C THR A 79 -19.88 6.02 -9.71
N LYS A 80 -18.56 5.94 -9.89
CA LYS A 80 -17.86 4.66 -9.92
C LYS A 80 -17.37 4.18 -8.57
N SER A 81 -17.15 5.07 -7.60
CA SER A 81 -16.67 4.67 -6.26
C SER A 81 -17.67 3.79 -5.54
N ILE A 82 -18.98 4.09 -5.59
CA ILE A 82 -20.01 3.27 -4.96
C ILE A 82 -19.99 1.86 -5.54
N ILE A 83 -19.93 1.74 -6.87
CA ILE A 83 -19.85 0.44 -7.57
C ILE A 83 -18.54 -0.28 -7.22
N LEU A 84 -17.42 0.44 -7.09
CA LEU A 84 -16.12 -0.14 -6.74
C LEU A 84 -16.10 -0.63 -5.29
N ILE A 85 -16.63 0.18 -4.36
CA ILE A 85 -16.78 -0.14 -2.95
C ILE A 85 -17.67 -1.36 -2.79
N GLU A 86 -18.79 -1.41 -3.51
CA GLU A 86 -19.70 -2.56 -3.49
C GLU A 86 -19.05 -3.82 -4.08
N LYS A 87 -18.32 -3.71 -5.20
CA LYS A 87 -17.55 -4.83 -5.76
C LYS A 87 -16.46 -5.32 -4.82
N ILE A 88 -15.76 -4.41 -4.14
CA ILE A 88 -14.74 -4.74 -3.14
C ILE A 88 -15.40 -5.42 -1.93
N LYS A 89 -16.49 -4.85 -1.40
CA LYS A 89 -17.25 -5.42 -0.28
C LYS A 89 -17.77 -6.82 -0.61
N ASN A 90 -18.29 -7.03 -1.81
CA ASN A 90 -18.78 -8.33 -2.27
C ASN A 90 -17.63 -9.33 -2.47
N LYS A 91 -16.46 -8.91 -2.98
CA LYS A 91 -15.27 -9.76 -3.07
C LYS A 91 -14.72 -10.14 -1.69
N ILE A 92 -14.69 -9.20 -0.74
CA ILE A 92 -14.24 -9.45 0.64
C ILE A 92 -15.24 -10.36 1.35
N LYS A 93 -16.55 -10.11 1.23
CA LYS A 93 -17.59 -10.97 1.81
C LYS A 93 -17.55 -12.38 1.21
N LYS A 94 -17.34 -12.52 -0.11
CA LYS A 94 -17.15 -13.82 -0.75
C LYS A 94 -15.91 -14.54 -0.22
N LYS A 95 -14.79 -13.82 -0.06
CA LYS A 95 -13.55 -14.37 0.52
C LYS A 95 -13.75 -14.80 1.98
N ASN A 96 -14.46 -14.00 2.78
CA ASN A 96 -14.76 -14.34 4.18
C ASN A 96 -15.77 -15.48 4.29
N ASN A 97 -16.73 -15.63 3.37
CA ASN A 97 -17.61 -16.80 3.33
C ASN A 97 -16.86 -18.07 2.91
N ILE A 98 -15.87 -17.96 2.00
CA ILE A 98 -14.97 -19.08 1.68
C ILE A 98 -14.12 -19.42 2.91
N LEU A 99 -13.52 -18.44 3.57
CA LEU A 99 -12.74 -18.64 4.79
C LEU A 99 -13.58 -19.17 5.96
N ASN A 100 -14.85 -18.77 6.07
CA ASN A 100 -15.79 -19.27 7.08
C ASN A 100 -16.26 -20.70 6.78
N ASN A 101 -16.42 -21.08 5.51
CA ASN A 101 -16.68 -22.47 5.14
C ASN A 101 -15.42 -23.36 5.28
N GLU A 102 -14.23 -22.84 4.99
CA GLU A 102 -12.94 -23.53 5.20
C GLU A 102 -12.56 -23.62 6.70
N THR A 103 -13.04 -22.72 7.56
CA THR A 103 -12.88 -22.86 9.02
C THR A 103 -13.89 -23.80 9.65
N ILE A 104 -14.98 -24.15 8.93
CA ILE A 104 -15.94 -25.19 9.33
C ILE A 104 -15.49 -26.58 8.83
N GLU A 105 -14.64 -26.66 7.79
CA GLU A 105 -13.82 -27.83 7.54
C GLU A 105 -12.80 -27.99 8.67
N LYS A 106 -13.29 -28.62 9.75
CA LYS A 106 -12.56 -29.32 10.81
C LYS A 106 -11.09 -28.90 10.85
N LYS A 107 -10.81 -27.96 11.75
CA LYS A 107 -9.51 -27.87 12.39
C LYS A 107 -9.26 -29.23 13.05
N GLU A 108 -8.82 -30.21 12.26
CA GLU A 108 -8.42 -31.53 12.71
C GLU A 108 -7.22 -31.29 13.61
N VAL A 109 -7.53 -31.11 14.90
CA VAL A 109 -6.55 -31.10 15.98
C VAL A 109 -5.70 -32.34 15.73
N SER A 110 -4.40 -32.14 15.47
CA SER A 110 -3.51 -33.23 15.04
C SER A 110 -3.72 -34.43 15.95
N GLY A 111 -3.80 -35.65 15.41
CA GLY A 111 -4.12 -36.84 16.20
C GLY A 111 -3.30 -36.96 17.48
N TYR A 112 -2.07 -36.44 17.46
CA TYR A 112 -1.19 -36.25 18.60
C TYR A 112 -1.80 -35.43 19.76
N LEU A 113 -2.36 -34.25 19.47
CA LEU A 113 -2.99 -33.39 20.48
C LEU A 113 -4.25 -34.05 21.07
N LYS A 114 -4.99 -34.82 20.27
CA LYS A 114 -6.13 -35.60 20.75
C LYS A 114 -5.68 -36.66 21.76
N VAL A 115 -4.67 -37.45 21.40
CA VAL A 115 -4.07 -38.46 22.28
C VAL A 115 -3.54 -37.82 23.58
N ILE A 116 -2.82 -36.69 23.50
CA ILE A 116 -2.34 -35.97 24.69
C ILE A 116 -3.50 -35.54 25.59
N SER A 117 -4.57 -35.00 25.02
CA SER A 117 -5.72 -34.52 25.79
C SER A 117 -6.42 -35.66 26.54
N GLU A 118 -6.55 -36.82 25.90
CA GLU A 118 -7.12 -38.03 26.50
C GLU A 118 -6.24 -38.56 27.64
N TYR A 119 -4.92 -38.61 27.44
CA TYR A 119 -3.97 -38.98 28.49
C TYR A 119 -4.04 -38.03 29.68
N ARG A 120 -4.09 -36.71 29.43
CA ARG A 120 -4.19 -35.70 30.50
C ARG A 120 -5.47 -35.87 31.32
N GLN A 121 -6.59 -36.21 30.68
CA GLN A 121 -7.84 -36.49 31.39
C GLN A 121 -7.76 -37.77 32.23
N LYS A 122 -7.14 -38.84 31.70
CA LYS A 122 -6.93 -40.09 32.47
C LYS A 122 -6.07 -39.84 33.71
N ILE A 123 -4.97 -39.11 33.58
CA ILE A 123 -4.11 -38.74 34.72
C ILE A 123 -4.89 -37.94 35.76
N LYS A 124 -5.73 -36.99 35.31
CA LYS A 124 -6.56 -36.19 36.22
C LYS A 124 -7.56 -37.05 37.00
N LYS A 125 -8.18 -38.05 36.36
CA LYS A 125 -9.09 -39.00 37.03
C LYS A 125 -8.36 -39.86 38.05
N ILE A 126 -7.21 -40.43 37.67
CA ILE A 126 -6.39 -41.23 38.58
C ILE A 126 -5.96 -40.39 39.79
N LYS A 127 -5.51 -39.15 39.56
CA LYS A 127 -5.18 -38.22 40.65
C LYS A 127 -6.36 -37.94 41.58
N HIS A 128 -7.58 -37.81 41.03
CA HIS A 128 -8.78 -37.60 41.82
C HIS A 128 -9.10 -38.82 42.68
N ILE A 129 -9.05 -40.02 42.11
CA ILE A 129 -9.31 -41.29 42.82
C ILE A 129 -8.30 -41.46 43.96
N ILE A 130 -7.00 -41.25 43.69
CA ILE A 130 -5.96 -41.33 44.74
C ILE A 130 -6.22 -40.31 45.85
N LYS A 131 -6.57 -39.07 45.50
CA LYS A 131 -6.86 -38.02 46.48
C LYS A 131 -8.07 -38.37 47.37
N GLU A 132 -9.07 -39.03 46.79
CA GLU A 132 -10.27 -39.51 47.48
C GLU A 132 -9.97 -40.72 48.38
N GLU A 133 -9.12 -41.65 47.92
CA GLU A 133 -8.69 -42.83 48.70
C GLU A 133 -7.72 -42.48 49.83
N GLU A 134 -6.84 -41.50 49.65
CA GLU A 134 -5.89 -41.04 50.67
C GLU A 134 -6.54 -40.10 51.71
N GLY A 135 -7.80 -39.71 51.53
CA GLY A 135 -8.53 -38.83 52.47
C GLY A 135 -7.91 -37.43 52.61
N ILE A 136 -7.13 -37.00 51.63
CA ILE A 136 -6.49 -35.69 51.62
C ILE A 136 -7.44 -34.72 50.91
N GLU A 137 -8.20 -33.92 51.67
CA GLU A 137 -8.91 -32.75 51.12
C GLU A 137 -7.96 -31.70 50.54
#